data_AF-A0A818WRB8-F1
#
_entry.id   AF-A0A818WRB8-F1
#
_cell.length_a   1.000
_cell.length_b   1.000
_cell.length_c   1.000
_cell.angle_alpha   90.00
_cell.angle_beta   90.00
_cell.angle_gamma   90.00
#
_symmetry.space_group_name_H-M   'P 1'
#
loop_
_entity.id
_entity.type
_entity.pdbx_description
1 polymer ?
#
loop_
_entity_poly.entity_id
_entity_poly.type
_entity_poly.pdbx_seq_one_letter_code
_entity_poly.pdbx_strand_id
1 'polypeptide(L)'
;MFKFCFKRHKVTTPLADMDARCAMELYDACRRDDLEKAKELLPQMTVNQINYQHPSAGENTSLHEAARHNNQNIIKLLLERNVDRRLRNSNGQTALDLCTTNETRQLFECRAEIESSKCESCTLIDDKTFYEWELIDSEALQLASRFRRELKPCATLKQQKHLTYIIHKGYLPRYLSTIKSDKEVEEIRSKFEPALNNKNPNCIVQYFTEEQKFSYLLSRDMARNVLHDMKHGCSEFSCICLYTTKDGTKAMASILSHWPTFITYSGNKLYRGVFMKETDLAHYTANKHIIVTTFLPTSKDITVARQFSGYNVDSQRLDQYEEGKASFLFTYTMKNCICRTAIELGELSARPHENEVLILPYSTFLITNITTYQLIPLGRRIEIELEQCVDQELP
;
A
#
# COMPACT_ATOMS: atom_id res chain seq x y z
N MET A 1 -5.79 9.82 -20.07
CA MET A 1 -6.77 9.55 -21.15
C MET A 1 -7.91 8.71 -20.59
N PHE A 2 -9.08 9.31 -20.32
CA PHE A 2 -10.29 8.59 -19.89
C PHE A 2 -11.06 8.08 -21.13
N LYS A 3 -11.52 6.82 -21.11
CA LYS A 3 -12.62 6.31 -21.96
C LYS A 3 -13.36 5.16 -21.28
N PHE A 4 -14.68 5.27 -21.25
CA PHE A 4 -15.68 4.30 -20.78
C PHE A 4 -15.62 2.95 -21.51
N CYS A 5 -15.96 1.85 -20.80
CA CYS A 5 -16.81 0.78 -21.34
C CYS A 5 -17.38 -0.10 -20.21
N PHE A 6 -18.64 0.13 -19.81
CA PHE A 6 -19.44 -0.87 -19.10
C PHE A 6 -20.00 -1.85 -20.14
N LYS A 7 -19.54 -3.09 -20.15
CA LYS A 7 -20.28 -4.21 -20.74
C LYS A 7 -20.57 -5.24 -19.66
N ARG A 8 -21.86 -5.51 -19.49
CA ARG A 8 -22.41 -6.58 -18.65
C ARG A 8 -21.79 -7.93 -19.04
N HIS A 9 -21.27 -8.66 -18.07
CA HIS A 9 -21.02 -10.09 -18.20
C HIS A 9 -21.94 -10.83 -17.23
N LYS A 10 -22.94 -11.51 -17.79
CA LYS A 10 -23.55 -12.68 -17.15
C LYS A 10 -22.49 -13.77 -17.18
N VAL A 11 -21.96 -14.14 -16.02
CA VAL A 11 -21.16 -15.36 -15.87
C VAL A 11 -21.98 -16.31 -15.01
N THR A 12 -22.66 -17.26 -15.65
CA THR A 12 -23.17 -18.45 -14.98
C THR A 12 -22.90 -19.64 -15.90
N THR A 13 -21.70 -20.19 -15.82
CA THR A 13 -21.50 -21.60 -16.17
C THR A 13 -22.12 -22.45 -15.06
N PRO A 14 -22.88 -23.52 -15.37
CA PRO A 14 -23.40 -24.42 -14.33
C PRO A 14 -22.23 -25.09 -13.60
N LEU A 15 -22.19 -24.99 -12.27
CA LEU A 15 -21.28 -25.80 -11.46
C LEU A 15 -21.62 -27.29 -11.63
N ALA A 16 -20.61 -28.18 -11.54
CA ALA A 16 -20.82 -29.62 -11.56
C ALA A 16 -21.74 -30.07 -10.40
N ASP A 17 -22.53 -31.13 -10.59
CA ASP A 17 -23.55 -31.58 -9.63
C ASP A 17 -23.02 -31.84 -8.21
N MET A 18 -21.76 -32.24 -8.06
CA MET A 18 -21.09 -32.40 -6.75
C MET A 18 -20.86 -31.05 -6.05
N ASP A 19 -20.43 -30.04 -6.79
CA ASP A 19 -20.10 -28.70 -6.26
C ASP A 19 -21.37 -27.92 -5.89
N ALA A 20 -22.46 -28.14 -6.64
CA ALA A 20 -23.77 -27.57 -6.33
C ALA A 20 -24.31 -28.09 -4.98
N ARG A 21 -24.08 -29.36 -4.63
CA ARG A 21 -24.53 -29.94 -3.35
C ARG A 21 -23.89 -29.27 -2.14
N CYS A 22 -22.56 -29.12 -2.13
CA CYS A 22 -21.87 -28.45 -1.02
C CYS A 22 -22.27 -26.96 -0.89
N ALA A 23 -22.49 -26.29 -2.02
CA ALA A 23 -22.99 -24.92 -2.03
C ALA A 23 -24.43 -24.82 -1.49
N MET A 24 -25.29 -25.79 -1.80
CA MET A 24 -26.64 -25.89 -1.26
C MET A 24 -26.65 -26.20 0.24
N GLU A 25 -25.77 -27.07 0.72
CA GLU A 25 -25.62 -27.36 2.15
C GLU A 25 -25.19 -26.12 2.94
N LEU A 26 -24.22 -25.35 2.41
CA LEU A 26 -23.82 -24.09 3.02
C LEU A 26 -24.97 -23.06 2.98
N TYR A 27 -25.71 -22.99 1.86
CA TYR A 27 -26.87 -22.12 1.73
C TYR A 27 -27.94 -22.45 2.79
N ASP A 28 -28.23 -23.74 3.00
CA ASP A 28 -29.18 -24.19 4.02
C ASP A 28 -28.70 -23.97 5.46
N ALA A 29 -27.41 -24.09 5.71
CA ALA A 29 -26.81 -23.74 6.99
C ALA A 29 -26.95 -22.24 7.27
N CYS A 30 -26.68 -21.40 6.26
CA CYS A 30 -26.81 -19.94 6.36
C CYS A 30 -28.26 -19.48 6.53
N ARG A 31 -29.24 -20.20 6.00
CA ARG A 31 -30.67 -19.95 6.18
C ARG A 31 -31.15 -20.32 7.59
N ARG A 32 -30.61 -21.38 8.19
CA ARG A 32 -31.04 -21.93 9.50
C ARG A 32 -30.24 -21.42 10.71
N ASP A 33 -29.31 -20.49 10.48
CA ASP A 33 -28.31 -20.05 11.48
C ASP A 33 -27.46 -21.19 12.06
N ASP A 34 -27.17 -22.22 11.24
CA ASP A 34 -26.34 -23.35 11.64
C ASP A 34 -24.85 -22.99 11.54
N LEU A 35 -24.36 -22.28 12.55
CA LEU A 35 -22.99 -21.80 12.62
C LEU A 35 -21.95 -22.93 12.63
N GLU A 36 -22.23 -24.04 13.32
CA GLU A 36 -21.29 -25.15 13.43
C GLU A 36 -21.17 -25.88 12.09
N LYS A 37 -22.27 -26.09 11.37
CA LYS A 37 -22.21 -26.64 10.02
C LYS A 37 -21.51 -25.68 9.05
N ALA A 38 -21.74 -24.38 9.16
CA ALA A 38 -21.02 -23.39 8.36
C ALA A 38 -19.49 -23.44 8.62
N LYS A 39 -19.06 -23.57 9.88
CA LYS A 39 -17.64 -23.73 10.25
C LYS A 39 -17.03 -25.03 9.73
N GLU A 40 -17.79 -26.11 9.67
CA GLU A 40 -17.35 -27.41 9.14
C GLU A 40 -17.15 -27.36 7.61
N LEU A 41 -18.11 -26.76 6.89
CA LEU A 41 -18.14 -26.74 5.43
C LEU A 41 -17.15 -25.72 4.82
N LEU A 42 -17.11 -24.51 5.37
CA LEU A 42 -16.38 -23.39 4.77
C LEU A 42 -14.88 -23.67 4.52
N PRO A 43 -14.09 -24.30 5.43
CA PRO A 43 -12.68 -24.59 5.18
C PRO A 43 -12.39 -25.43 3.92
N GLN A 44 -13.38 -26.21 3.46
CA GLN A 44 -13.24 -27.12 2.32
C GLN A 44 -13.77 -26.51 1.01
N MET A 45 -14.32 -25.29 1.06
CA MET A 45 -14.96 -24.62 -0.08
C MET A 45 -14.10 -23.48 -0.64
N THR A 46 -14.09 -23.38 -1.97
CA THR A 46 -13.52 -22.24 -2.70
C THR A 46 -14.47 -21.04 -2.69
N VAL A 47 -13.91 -19.83 -2.91
CA VAL A 47 -14.72 -18.59 -2.96
C VAL A 47 -15.80 -18.66 -4.05
N ASN A 48 -15.51 -19.31 -5.18
CA ASN A 48 -16.48 -19.49 -6.27
C ASN A 48 -17.65 -20.39 -5.86
N GLN A 49 -17.41 -21.45 -5.08
CA GLN A 49 -18.46 -22.30 -4.52
C GLN A 49 -19.31 -21.56 -3.46
N ILE A 50 -18.68 -20.68 -2.66
CA ILE A 50 -19.40 -19.87 -1.65
C ILE A 50 -20.24 -18.77 -2.32
N ASN A 51 -19.76 -18.21 -3.43
CA ASN A 51 -20.46 -17.21 -4.25
C ASN A 51 -21.56 -17.80 -5.15
N TYR A 52 -21.87 -19.09 -5.03
CA TYR A 52 -22.90 -19.75 -5.83
C TYR A 52 -24.25 -19.05 -5.68
N GLN A 53 -24.84 -18.65 -6.81
CA GLN A 53 -26.18 -18.06 -6.88
C GLN A 53 -27.20 -19.16 -7.11
N HIS A 54 -28.04 -19.44 -6.12
CA HIS A 54 -28.98 -20.55 -6.16
C HIS A 54 -30.10 -20.31 -7.19
N PRO A 55 -30.12 -20.99 -8.35
CA PRO A 55 -31.00 -20.62 -9.48
C PRO A 55 -32.49 -20.72 -9.11
N SER A 56 -32.88 -21.77 -8.38
CA SER A 56 -34.27 -22.00 -7.97
C SER A 56 -34.70 -21.19 -6.74
N ALA A 57 -33.82 -20.35 -6.19
CA ALA A 57 -34.09 -19.51 -5.01
C ALA A 57 -33.81 -18.03 -5.33
N GLY A 58 -34.17 -17.61 -6.55
CA GLY A 58 -34.02 -16.23 -7.00
C GLY A 58 -32.57 -15.77 -7.07
N GLU A 59 -31.64 -16.65 -7.43
CA GLU A 59 -30.20 -16.35 -7.54
C GLU A 59 -29.57 -15.78 -6.25
N ASN A 60 -30.17 -16.09 -5.08
CA ASN A 60 -29.60 -15.72 -3.79
C ASN A 60 -28.36 -16.58 -3.49
N THR A 61 -27.34 -15.94 -2.93
CA THR A 61 -26.15 -16.63 -2.40
C THR A 61 -26.33 -16.96 -0.92
N SER A 62 -25.46 -17.78 -0.34
CA SER A 62 -25.43 -18.05 1.11
C SER A 62 -25.32 -16.76 1.94
N LEU A 63 -24.62 -15.74 1.41
CA LEU A 63 -24.50 -14.43 2.04
C LEU A 63 -25.83 -13.63 2.02
N HIS A 64 -26.64 -13.77 0.97
CA HIS A 64 -27.97 -13.17 0.91
C HIS A 64 -28.91 -13.78 1.97
N GLU A 65 -28.87 -15.10 2.16
CA GLU A 65 -29.70 -15.75 3.18
C GLU A 65 -29.27 -15.40 4.59
N ALA A 66 -27.95 -15.38 4.85
CA ALA A 66 -27.43 -14.99 6.15
C ALA A 66 -27.83 -13.54 6.49
N ALA A 67 -27.77 -12.63 5.52
CA ALA A 67 -28.22 -11.25 5.67
C ALA A 67 -29.71 -11.12 5.98
N ARG A 68 -30.55 -11.84 5.20
CA ARG A 68 -32.01 -11.82 5.35
C ARG A 68 -32.47 -12.26 6.74
N HIS A 69 -31.80 -13.25 7.30
CA HIS A 69 -32.15 -13.82 8.61
C HIS A 69 -31.40 -13.17 9.78
N ASN A 70 -30.59 -12.13 9.55
CA ASN A 70 -29.77 -11.49 10.57
C ASN A 70 -28.80 -12.47 11.28
N ASN A 71 -28.22 -13.41 10.53
CA ASN A 71 -27.31 -14.42 11.05
C ASN A 71 -25.90 -13.85 11.18
N GLN A 72 -25.72 -12.93 12.13
CA GLN A 72 -24.53 -12.08 12.25
C GLN A 72 -23.21 -12.86 12.32
N ASN A 73 -23.18 -13.96 13.06
CA ASN A 73 -21.97 -14.77 13.20
C ASN A 73 -21.60 -15.49 11.90
N ILE A 74 -22.60 -15.97 11.16
CA ILE A 74 -22.39 -16.59 9.86
C ILE A 74 -22.00 -15.55 8.81
N ILE A 75 -22.63 -14.36 8.83
CA ILE A 75 -22.25 -13.23 7.96
C ILE A 75 -20.76 -12.91 8.15
N LYS A 76 -20.30 -12.75 9.39
CA LYS A 76 -18.87 -12.51 9.70
C LYS A 76 -17.99 -13.61 9.11
N LEU A 77 -18.33 -14.87 9.36
CA LEU A 77 -17.57 -16.03 8.88
C LEU A 77 -17.51 -16.12 7.34
N LEU A 78 -18.60 -15.77 6.64
CA LEU A 78 -18.62 -15.70 5.18
C LEU A 78 -17.79 -14.54 4.65
N LEU A 79 -17.91 -13.35 5.26
CA LEU A 79 -17.19 -12.14 4.84
C LEU A 79 -15.67 -12.26 5.02
N GLU A 80 -15.21 -13.04 6.00
CA GLU A 80 -13.79 -13.40 6.18
C GLU A 80 -13.20 -14.19 5.00
N ARG A 81 -14.04 -14.83 4.18
CA ARG A 81 -13.61 -15.64 3.02
C ARG A 81 -13.53 -14.87 1.70
N ASN A 82 -13.44 -13.54 1.74
CA ASN A 82 -13.34 -12.68 0.54
C ASN A 82 -14.47 -12.87 -0.49
N VAL A 83 -15.65 -13.28 -0.03
CA VAL A 83 -16.86 -13.46 -0.86
C VAL A 83 -17.29 -12.16 -1.54
N ASP A 84 -17.91 -12.27 -2.72
CA ASP A 84 -18.36 -11.10 -3.47
C ASP A 84 -19.72 -10.61 -2.94
N ARG A 85 -19.65 -9.58 -2.08
CA ARG A 85 -20.82 -8.92 -1.49
C ARG A 85 -21.62 -8.05 -2.47
N ARG A 86 -21.13 -7.87 -3.71
CA ARG A 86 -21.77 -7.04 -4.74
C ARG A 86 -22.67 -7.86 -5.68
N LEU A 87 -22.67 -9.18 -5.55
CA LEU A 87 -23.56 -10.05 -6.30
C LEU A 87 -25.00 -9.63 -6.05
N ARG A 88 -25.76 -9.54 -7.14
CA ARG A 88 -27.17 -9.18 -7.11
C ARG A 88 -27.99 -10.42 -7.41
N ASN A 89 -28.98 -10.68 -6.58
CA ASN A 89 -29.96 -11.74 -6.80
C ASN A 89 -30.89 -11.38 -7.98
N SER A 90 -31.87 -12.24 -8.28
CA SER A 90 -32.81 -12.04 -9.40
C SER A 90 -33.67 -10.78 -9.28
N ASN A 91 -33.83 -10.25 -8.06
CA ASN A 91 -34.54 -8.99 -7.79
C ASN A 91 -33.62 -7.76 -7.89
N GLY A 92 -32.35 -7.96 -8.29
CA GLY A 92 -31.35 -6.89 -8.35
C GLY A 92 -30.82 -6.46 -6.98
N GLN A 93 -31.16 -7.18 -5.90
CA GLN A 93 -30.77 -6.84 -4.53
C GLN A 93 -29.44 -7.50 -4.18
N THR A 94 -28.59 -6.79 -3.46
CA THR A 94 -27.38 -7.34 -2.82
C THR A 94 -27.71 -7.90 -1.45
N ALA A 95 -26.78 -8.65 -0.84
CA ALA A 95 -26.95 -9.12 0.54
C ALA A 95 -27.16 -7.97 1.54
N LEU A 96 -26.50 -6.81 1.34
CA LEU A 96 -26.72 -5.61 2.14
C LEU A 96 -28.17 -5.10 2.04
N ASP A 97 -28.76 -5.16 0.85
CA ASP A 97 -30.14 -4.71 0.62
C ASP A 97 -31.17 -5.61 1.31
N LEU A 98 -30.78 -6.82 1.71
CA LEU A 98 -31.63 -7.77 2.44
C LEU A 98 -31.48 -7.69 3.96
N CYS A 99 -30.58 -6.86 4.47
CA CYS A 99 -30.40 -6.68 5.91
C CYS A 99 -31.64 -6.02 6.52
N THR A 100 -32.23 -6.67 7.53
CA THR A 100 -33.43 -6.19 8.21
C THR A 100 -33.14 -5.28 9.40
N THR A 101 -31.94 -5.39 9.98
CA THR A 101 -31.52 -4.60 11.13
C THR A 101 -30.30 -3.75 10.80
N ASN A 102 -30.16 -2.62 11.49
CA ASN A 102 -29.00 -1.75 11.34
C ASN A 102 -27.72 -2.46 11.79
N GLU A 103 -27.81 -3.34 12.79
CA GLU A 103 -26.70 -4.14 13.30
C GLU A 103 -26.20 -5.14 12.25
N THR A 104 -27.10 -5.82 11.53
CA THR A 104 -26.73 -6.68 10.39
C THR A 104 -26.11 -5.86 9.28
N ARG A 105 -26.73 -4.72 8.97
CA ARG A 105 -26.34 -3.83 7.88
C ARG A 105 -24.93 -3.29 8.11
N GLN A 106 -24.62 -2.96 9.36
CA GLN A 106 -23.29 -2.59 9.80
C GLN A 106 -22.26 -3.68 9.52
N LEU A 107 -22.58 -4.97 9.50
CA LEU A 107 -21.60 -6.02 9.14
C LEU A 107 -21.18 -5.97 7.66
N PHE A 108 -22.04 -5.45 6.78
CA PHE A 108 -21.75 -5.29 5.36
C PHE A 108 -21.10 -3.95 5.03
N GLU A 109 -21.42 -2.91 5.81
CA GLU A 109 -20.72 -1.62 5.82
C GLU A 109 -19.34 -1.78 6.50
N CYS A 110 -19.21 -2.72 7.45
CA CYS A 110 -17.97 -3.26 7.96
C CYS A 110 -17.33 -4.19 6.92
N ARG A 111 -16.76 -3.62 5.85
CA ARG A 111 -15.54 -4.23 5.25
C ARG A 111 -14.26 -3.76 5.95
N ALA A 112 -14.43 -3.16 7.11
CA ALA A 112 -13.44 -2.29 7.72
C ALA A 112 -12.85 -2.83 9.03
N GLU A 113 -12.80 -4.16 9.22
CA GLU A 113 -12.03 -4.79 10.31
C GLU A 113 -10.89 -5.69 9.76
N ILE A 114 -10.63 -5.58 8.45
CA ILE A 114 -9.27 -5.46 7.88
C ILE A 114 -9.10 -4.06 7.25
N GLU A 115 -9.96 -3.10 7.62
CA GLU A 115 -9.49 -1.72 7.72
C GLU A 115 -9.11 -1.51 9.18
N SER A 116 -8.14 -0.62 9.38
CA SER A 116 -7.75 -0.13 10.68
C SER A 116 -8.98 0.16 11.54
N SER A 117 -8.85 -0.10 12.84
CA SER A 117 -9.47 0.68 13.90
C SER A 117 -10.16 1.96 13.39
N LYS A 118 -11.44 2.14 13.73
CA LYS A 118 -12.07 3.46 13.71
C LYS A 118 -11.30 4.37 14.67
N CYS A 119 -10.20 4.92 14.17
CA CYS A 119 -9.75 6.25 14.49
C CYS A 119 -10.57 7.17 13.58
N GLU A 120 -11.46 7.97 14.17
CA GLU A 120 -12.22 9.02 13.48
C GLU A 120 -11.31 10.08 12.80
N SER A 121 -9.98 9.97 12.91
CA SER A 121 -8.99 10.82 12.22
C SER A 121 -8.35 10.21 10.96
N CYS A 122 -8.62 8.94 10.62
CA CYS A 122 -8.15 8.31 9.37
C CYS A 122 -9.09 8.54 8.18
N THR A 123 -10.28 9.08 8.42
CA THR A 123 -11.27 9.48 7.40
C THR A 123 -10.85 10.72 6.58
N LEU A 124 -9.64 11.24 6.80
CA LEU A 124 -9.10 12.43 6.12
C LEU A 124 -8.05 12.11 5.04
N ILE A 125 -7.78 10.84 4.74
CA ILE A 125 -6.80 10.47 3.70
C ILE A 125 -7.56 10.15 2.40
N ASP A 126 -8.00 11.20 1.69
CA ASP A 126 -8.52 11.12 0.30
C ASP A 126 -7.50 10.38 -0.56
N ASP A 127 -7.95 9.48 -1.45
CA ASP A 127 -7.11 8.70 -2.38
C ASP A 127 -6.26 9.58 -3.35
N LYS A 128 -6.29 10.92 -3.19
CA LYS A 128 -5.64 11.95 -4.00
C LYS A 128 -4.41 12.63 -3.36
N THR A 129 -4.01 12.29 -2.13
CA THR A 129 -2.94 13.00 -1.41
C THR A 129 -1.54 12.43 -1.70
N PHE A 130 -0.52 13.28 -1.71
CA PHE A 130 0.89 12.90 -1.90
C PHE A 130 1.41 12.21 -0.63
N TYR A 131 1.33 10.87 -0.56
CA TYR A 131 1.56 10.12 0.69
C TYR A 131 3.02 9.95 1.10
N GLU A 132 3.99 10.45 0.34
CA GLU A 132 5.38 10.01 0.50
C GLU A 132 6.13 10.68 1.66
N TRP A 133 5.57 11.77 2.18
CA TRP A 133 6.08 12.49 3.33
C TRP A 133 4.96 13.20 4.08
N GLU A 134 5.19 13.53 5.36
CA GLU A 134 4.28 14.29 6.22
C GLU A 134 5.02 15.49 6.83
N LEU A 135 4.36 16.65 6.91
CA LEU A 135 4.88 17.79 7.68
C LEU A 135 4.74 17.50 9.17
N ILE A 136 5.85 17.60 9.89
CA ILE A 136 5.86 17.50 11.35
C ILE A 136 6.68 18.65 11.91
N ASP A 137 6.27 19.21 13.04
CA ASP A 137 6.99 20.27 13.74
C ASP A 137 8.11 19.69 14.63
N SER A 138 8.30 20.22 15.85
CA SER A 138 9.47 19.98 16.70
C SER A 138 9.68 18.51 17.13
N GLU A 139 8.68 17.65 16.99
CA GLU A 139 8.73 16.26 17.46
C GLU A 139 9.12 15.24 16.37
N ALA A 140 9.23 15.67 15.11
CA ALA A 140 9.49 14.81 13.96
C ALA A 140 10.70 13.89 14.15
N LEU A 141 11.80 14.48 14.62
CA LEU A 141 13.07 13.77 14.78
C LEU A 141 12.98 12.71 15.87
N GLN A 142 12.47 13.05 17.06
CA GLN A 142 12.37 12.12 18.19
C GLN A 142 11.50 10.91 17.85
N LEU A 143 10.38 11.16 17.16
CA LEU A 143 9.45 10.15 16.71
C LEU A 143 10.08 9.24 15.65
N ALA A 144 10.81 9.82 14.71
CA ALA A 144 11.59 9.09 13.71
C ALA A 144 12.65 8.18 14.35
N SER A 145 13.42 8.69 15.32
CA SER A 145 14.45 7.90 16.01
C SER A 145 13.80 6.74 16.79
N ARG A 146 12.66 6.99 17.44
CA ARG A 146 11.90 5.94 18.15
C ARG A 146 11.50 4.82 17.19
N PHE A 147 10.84 5.14 16.07
CA PHE A 147 10.40 4.11 15.13
C PHE A 147 11.56 3.36 14.48
N ARG A 148 12.64 4.05 14.08
CA ARG A 148 13.85 3.38 13.57
C ARG A 148 14.43 2.38 14.56
N ARG A 149 14.40 2.69 15.87
CA ARG A 149 14.82 1.75 16.93
C ARG A 149 13.86 0.56 17.08
N GLU A 150 12.55 0.77 16.92
CA GLU A 150 11.54 -0.29 16.94
C GLU A 150 11.65 -1.24 15.72
N LEU A 151 12.22 -0.79 14.61
CA LEU A 151 12.52 -1.67 13.45
C LEU A 151 13.73 -2.59 13.71
N LYS A 152 14.66 -2.22 14.58
CA LYS A 152 15.92 -2.95 14.81
C LYS A 152 15.74 -4.42 15.26
N PRO A 153 14.81 -4.77 16.17
CA PRO A 153 14.54 -6.16 16.55
C PRO A 153 14.08 -7.07 15.41
N CYS A 154 13.65 -6.51 14.27
CA CYS A 154 13.25 -7.26 13.08
C CYS A 154 14.42 -7.60 12.13
N ALA A 155 15.65 -7.20 12.47
CA ALA A 155 16.84 -7.40 11.65
C ALA A 155 17.54 -8.77 11.80
N THR A 156 17.05 -9.68 12.67
CA THR A 156 17.77 -10.94 12.95
C THR A 156 17.56 -12.03 11.89
N LEU A 157 18.59 -12.87 11.66
CA LEU A 157 18.60 -13.95 10.65
C LEU A 157 17.43 -14.95 10.77
N LYS A 158 16.92 -15.18 11.99
CA LYS A 158 15.79 -16.10 12.25
C LYS A 158 14.45 -15.55 11.75
N GLN A 159 14.33 -14.23 11.64
CA GLN A 159 13.13 -13.52 11.18
C GLN A 159 13.14 -13.27 9.66
N GLN A 160 14.27 -13.46 8.97
CA GLN A 160 14.37 -13.39 7.50
C GLN A 160 13.57 -14.50 6.78
N LYS A 161 13.32 -15.66 7.44
CA LYS A 161 12.41 -16.70 6.94
C LYS A 161 10.93 -16.32 7.09
N HIS A 162 10.62 -15.52 8.11
CA HIS A 162 9.25 -15.05 8.39
C HIS A 162 8.86 -13.89 7.45
N LEU A 163 9.85 -13.27 6.84
CA LEU A 163 9.72 -12.14 5.94
C LEU A 163 9.17 -12.49 4.56
N THR A 164 9.71 -13.53 3.92
CA THR A 164 9.15 -14.08 2.68
C THR A 164 7.74 -14.60 2.92
N TYR A 165 7.50 -15.15 4.11
CA TYR A 165 6.16 -15.57 4.53
C TYR A 165 5.19 -14.37 4.62
N ILE A 166 5.56 -13.28 5.29
CA ILE A 166 4.71 -12.08 5.41
C ILE A 166 4.40 -11.47 4.05
N ILE A 167 5.38 -11.36 3.16
CA ILE A 167 5.17 -10.77 1.84
C ILE A 167 4.31 -11.69 0.97
N HIS A 168 4.56 -12.99 1.00
CA HIS A 168 3.84 -13.97 0.19
C HIS A 168 2.43 -14.28 0.69
N LYS A 169 2.21 -14.27 2.00
CA LYS A 169 0.91 -14.60 2.62
C LYS A 169 0.12 -13.36 3.04
N GLY A 170 0.76 -12.20 3.17
CA GLY A 170 0.13 -10.92 3.51
C GLY A 170 -0.01 -9.99 2.31
N TYR A 171 1.09 -9.35 1.90
CA TYR A 171 1.04 -8.26 0.91
C TYR A 171 0.73 -8.72 -0.52
N LEU A 172 1.42 -9.74 -1.01
CA LEU A 172 1.34 -10.20 -2.40
C LEU A 172 -0.07 -10.68 -2.79
N PRO A 173 -0.80 -11.49 -2.00
CA PRO A 173 -2.18 -11.87 -2.34
C PRO A 173 -3.12 -10.66 -2.47
N ARG A 174 -2.95 -9.65 -1.60
CA ARG A 174 -3.71 -8.40 -1.69
C ARG A 174 -3.37 -7.65 -2.96
N TYR A 175 -2.10 -7.51 -3.29
CA TYR A 175 -1.66 -6.88 -4.53
C TYR A 175 -2.21 -7.61 -5.77
N LEU A 176 -2.05 -8.94 -5.83
CA LEU A 176 -2.53 -9.77 -6.92
C LEU A 176 -4.05 -9.71 -7.09
N SER A 177 -4.82 -9.55 -6.01
CA SER A 177 -6.27 -9.35 -6.10
C SER A 177 -6.68 -8.06 -6.83
N THR A 178 -5.76 -7.10 -6.97
CA THR A 178 -5.98 -5.87 -7.77
C THR A 178 -5.69 -6.06 -9.26
N ILE A 179 -5.10 -7.19 -9.64
CA ILE A 179 -4.74 -7.55 -11.01
C ILE A 179 -5.92 -8.32 -11.61
N LYS A 180 -6.34 -7.95 -12.81
CA LYS A 180 -7.52 -8.53 -13.46
C LYS A 180 -7.21 -9.76 -14.32
N SER A 181 -5.95 -9.87 -14.77
CA SER A 181 -5.52 -10.92 -15.69
C SER A 181 -4.85 -12.04 -14.90
N ASP A 182 -5.41 -13.25 -14.97
CA ASP A 182 -4.83 -14.43 -14.32
C ASP A 182 -3.42 -14.75 -14.86
N LYS A 183 -3.20 -14.47 -16.15
CA LYS A 183 -1.87 -14.61 -16.77
C LYS A 183 -0.85 -13.66 -16.13
N GLU A 184 -1.25 -12.41 -15.93
CA GLU A 184 -0.40 -11.39 -15.30
C GLU A 184 -0.15 -11.73 -13.82
N VAL A 185 -1.18 -12.25 -13.12
CA VAL A 185 -1.03 -12.75 -11.75
C VAL A 185 0.06 -13.83 -11.67
N GLU A 186 0.07 -14.78 -12.61
CA GLU A 186 1.05 -15.86 -12.63
C GLU A 186 2.45 -15.38 -12.99
N GLU A 187 2.57 -14.46 -13.96
CA GLU A 187 3.85 -13.81 -14.31
C GLU A 187 4.45 -13.08 -13.10
N ILE A 188 3.62 -12.33 -12.36
CA ILE A 188 4.05 -11.64 -11.14
C ILE A 188 4.45 -12.66 -10.06
N ARG A 189 3.69 -13.73 -9.86
CA ARG A 189 4.07 -14.78 -8.88
C ARG A 189 5.45 -15.36 -9.19
N SER A 190 5.71 -15.68 -10.45
CA SER A 190 7.01 -16.23 -10.86
C SER A 190 8.16 -15.26 -10.62
N LYS A 191 7.97 -13.95 -10.83
CA LYS A 191 8.98 -12.93 -10.48
C LYS A 191 9.35 -12.91 -8.99
N PHE A 192 8.42 -13.28 -8.10
CA PHE A 192 8.67 -13.34 -6.66
C PHE A 192 9.20 -14.69 -6.18
N GLU A 193 9.17 -15.76 -7.00
CA GLU A 193 9.71 -17.09 -6.65
C GLU A 193 11.17 -17.08 -6.17
N PRO A 194 12.09 -16.30 -6.78
CA PRO A 194 13.47 -16.21 -6.28
C PRO A 194 13.55 -15.66 -4.85
N ALA A 195 12.72 -14.68 -4.47
CA ALA A 195 12.65 -14.26 -3.07
C ALA A 195 12.14 -15.38 -2.17
N LEU A 196 11.15 -16.16 -2.62
CA LEU A 196 10.60 -17.28 -1.84
C LEU A 196 11.64 -18.37 -1.60
N ASN A 197 12.36 -18.75 -2.65
CA ASN A 197 13.29 -19.87 -2.64
C ASN A 197 14.61 -19.50 -1.96
N ASN A 198 15.15 -18.32 -2.28
CA ASN A 198 16.48 -17.89 -1.83
C ASN A 198 16.43 -16.97 -0.61
N LYS A 199 15.22 -16.62 -0.11
CA LYS A 199 15.01 -15.72 1.04
C LYS A 199 15.72 -14.38 0.87
N ASN A 200 15.74 -13.90 -0.37
CA ASN A 200 16.45 -12.68 -0.75
C ASN A 200 15.44 -11.59 -1.12
N PRO A 201 15.42 -10.43 -0.44
CA PRO A 201 14.48 -9.35 -0.71
C PRO A 201 14.78 -8.57 -2.00
N ASN A 202 15.91 -8.84 -2.67
CA ASN A 202 16.34 -8.12 -3.86
C ASN A 202 15.27 -8.06 -4.95
N CYS A 203 14.54 -9.15 -5.23
CA CYS A 203 13.54 -9.14 -6.30
C CYS A 203 12.35 -8.20 -5.99
N ILE A 204 12.06 -7.94 -4.71
CA ILE A 204 11.01 -7.00 -4.31
C ILE A 204 11.46 -5.58 -4.60
N VAL A 205 12.72 -5.26 -4.29
CA VAL A 205 13.30 -3.94 -4.59
C VAL A 205 13.33 -3.74 -6.09
N GLN A 206 13.83 -4.73 -6.83
CA GLN A 206 13.86 -4.68 -8.28
C GLN A 206 12.45 -4.49 -8.87
N TYR A 207 11.46 -5.24 -8.39
CA TYR A 207 10.08 -5.11 -8.85
C TYR A 207 9.45 -3.77 -8.45
N PHE A 208 9.81 -3.23 -7.28
CA PHE A 208 9.42 -1.88 -6.85
C PHE A 208 9.96 -0.79 -7.78
N THR A 209 11.18 -0.95 -8.30
CA THR A 209 11.78 -0.02 -9.28
C THR A 209 11.28 -0.24 -10.71
N GLU A 210 10.76 -1.43 -11.02
CA GLU A 210 10.29 -1.80 -12.36
C GLU A 210 8.82 -1.44 -12.58
N GLU A 211 7.95 -1.79 -11.63
CA GLU A 211 6.50 -1.82 -11.83
C GLU A 211 5.78 -0.71 -11.05
N GLN A 212 5.18 0.21 -11.81
CA GLN A 212 4.61 1.45 -11.28
C GLN A 212 3.45 1.21 -10.33
N LYS A 213 2.55 0.25 -10.64
CA LYS A 213 1.35 0.01 -9.83
C LYS A 213 1.71 -0.57 -8.47
N PHE A 214 2.65 -1.49 -8.42
CA PHE A 214 3.20 -2.11 -7.22
C PHE A 214 3.91 -1.07 -6.37
N SER A 215 4.79 -0.28 -7.00
CA SER A 215 5.49 0.83 -6.34
C SER A 215 4.50 1.81 -5.68
N TYR A 216 3.48 2.22 -6.42
CA TYR A 216 2.43 3.12 -5.93
C TYR A 216 1.65 2.51 -4.75
N LEU A 217 1.15 1.28 -4.90
CA LEU A 217 0.35 0.63 -3.86
C LEU A 217 1.16 0.35 -2.60
N LEU A 218 2.42 -0.10 -2.76
CA LEU A 218 3.29 -0.37 -1.63
C LEU A 218 3.59 0.92 -0.90
N SER A 219 3.89 1.99 -1.64
CA SER A 219 4.20 3.29 -1.04
C SER A 219 3.02 3.87 -0.28
N ARG A 220 1.81 3.78 -0.85
CA ARG A 220 0.57 4.21 -0.18
C ARG A 220 0.32 3.42 1.10
N ASP A 221 0.44 2.09 1.04
CA ASP A 221 0.13 1.22 2.18
C ASP A 221 1.19 1.38 3.29
N MET A 222 2.45 1.57 2.93
CA MET A 222 3.50 1.93 3.89
C MET A 222 3.25 3.28 4.55
N ALA A 223 2.95 4.31 3.76
CA ALA A 223 2.70 5.63 4.28
C ALA A 223 1.55 5.67 5.28
N ARG A 224 0.44 4.97 4.98
CA ARG A 224 -0.69 4.82 5.91
C ARG A 224 -0.28 4.25 7.26
N ASN A 225 0.62 3.28 7.27
CA ASN A 225 1.13 2.68 8.50
C ASN A 225 2.03 3.64 9.28
N VAL A 226 2.94 4.34 8.59
CA VAL A 226 3.79 5.35 9.23
C VAL A 226 2.95 6.46 9.86
N LEU A 227 1.97 6.99 9.13
CA LEU A 227 1.06 8.03 9.62
C LEU A 227 0.20 7.56 10.79
N HIS A 228 -0.28 6.31 10.75
CA HIS A 228 -1.01 5.71 11.86
C HIS A 228 -0.14 5.63 13.12
N ASP A 229 1.09 5.12 12.97
CA ASP A 229 2.04 5.01 14.07
C ASP A 229 2.34 6.38 14.69
N MET A 230 2.50 7.41 13.87
CA MET A 230 2.72 8.78 14.33
C MET A 230 1.57 9.33 15.15
N LYS A 231 0.33 9.12 14.72
CA LYS A 231 -0.86 9.68 15.37
C LYS A 231 -1.21 8.99 16.69
N HIS A 232 -0.96 7.69 16.79
CA HIS A 232 -1.43 6.88 17.93
C HIS A 232 -0.32 6.43 18.87
N GLY A 233 0.94 6.65 18.50
CA GLY A 233 2.07 6.00 19.13
C GLY A 233 2.07 4.50 18.86
N CYS A 234 3.25 3.88 18.93
CA CYS A 234 3.32 2.43 18.98
C CYS A 234 2.72 1.99 20.33
N SER A 235 1.51 1.42 20.34
CA SER A 235 0.93 0.87 21.57
C SER A 235 1.92 -0.12 22.16
N GLU A 236 2.24 0.01 23.45
CA GLU A 236 3.21 -0.82 24.19
C GLU A 236 2.94 -2.34 24.19
N PHE A 237 1.93 -2.82 23.46
CA PHE A 237 1.72 -4.23 23.20
C PHE A 237 2.59 -4.75 22.04
N SER A 238 3.88 -4.87 22.37
CA SER A 238 4.78 -5.93 21.94
C SER A 238 5.23 -5.97 20.48
N CYS A 239 6.48 -6.43 20.30
CA CYS A 239 7.03 -6.91 19.05
C CYS A 239 6.14 -7.90 18.28
N ILE A 240 5.05 -8.40 18.85
CA ILE A 240 4.04 -9.24 18.18
C ILE A 240 3.28 -8.44 17.12
N CYS A 241 3.07 -7.13 17.29
CA CYS A 241 2.42 -6.27 16.29
C CYS A 241 3.22 -6.08 14.99
N LEU A 242 4.54 -6.23 15.04
CA LEU A 242 5.40 -6.22 13.84
C LEU A 242 5.23 -7.48 12.97
N TYR A 243 4.70 -8.56 13.57
CA TYR A 243 4.40 -9.84 12.92
C TYR A 243 2.92 -10.04 12.61
N THR A 244 2.05 -9.15 13.10
CA THR A 244 0.59 -9.23 12.91
C THR A 244 -0.01 -8.10 12.08
N THR A 245 0.77 -7.14 11.56
CA THR A 245 0.24 -6.32 10.46
C THR A 245 0.00 -7.26 9.28
N LYS A 246 -1.28 -7.62 9.06
CA LYS A 246 -1.70 -8.53 7.98
C LYS A 246 -1.25 -8.06 6.59
N ASP A 247 -0.72 -6.85 6.47
CA ASP A 247 -0.24 -6.21 5.24
C ASP A 247 1.28 -6.30 5.00
N GLY A 248 2.13 -6.58 5.98
CA GLY A 248 3.58 -6.77 5.80
C GLY A 248 4.44 -5.54 5.49
N THR A 249 3.88 -4.32 5.55
CA THR A 249 4.56 -3.06 5.20
C THR A 249 5.67 -2.67 6.19
N LYS A 250 5.46 -2.85 7.50
CA LYS A 250 6.48 -2.59 8.53
C LYS A 250 7.65 -3.56 8.43
N ALA A 251 7.36 -4.82 8.10
CA ALA A 251 8.39 -5.80 7.80
C ALA A 251 9.24 -5.32 6.61
N MET A 252 8.61 -4.83 5.54
CA MET A 252 9.31 -4.24 4.39
C MET A 252 10.24 -3.09 4.78
N ALA A 253 9.74 -2.14 5.58
CA ALA A 253 10.54 -1.01 6.09
C ALA A 253 11.76 -1.50 6.89
N SER A 254 11.58 -2.49 7.76
CA SER A 254 12.68 -3.06 8.53
C SER A 254 13.73 -3.74 7.67
N ILE A 255 13.34 -4.45 6.60
CA ILE A 255 14.29 -5.11 5.71
C ILE A 255 15.19 -4.07 5.09
N LEU A 256 14.61 -3.08 4.43
CA LEU A 256 15.38 -2.16 3.62
C LEU A 256 16.33 -1.32 4.50
N SER A 257 15.90 -1.04 5.74
CA SER A 257 16.71 -0.39 6.78
C SER A 257 17.84 -1.24 7.36
N HIS A 258 17.76 -2.57 7.35
CA HIS A 258 18.71 -3.42 8.10
C HIS A 258 19.27 -4.61 7.33
N TRP A 259 18.85 -4.84 6.10
CA TRP A 259 19.30 -5.97 5.30
C TRP A 259 20.81 -5.83 5.03
N PRO A 260 21.63 -6.84 5.38
CA PRO A 260 23.08 -6.68 5.40
C PRO A 260 23.71 -6.34 4.06
N THR A 261 23.13 -6.84 2.95
CA THR A 261 23.71 -6.68 1.61
C THR A 261 23.33 -5.37 0.93
N PHE A 262 22.38 -4.60 1.47
CA PHE A 262 22.08 -3.29 0.91
C PHE A 262 23.15 -2.28 1.31
N ILE A 263 23.63 -1.55 0.31
CA ILE A 263 24.67 -0.56 0.45
C ILE A 263 24.02 0.72 0.99
N THR A 264 24.46 1.19 2.15
CA THR A 264 24.03 2.48 2.67
C THR A 264 24.62 3.58 1.78
N TYR A 265 23.79 4.50 1.32
CA TYR A 265 24.26 5.65 0.56
C TYR A 265 25.07 6.60 1.45
N SER A 266 26.26 6.99 0.98
CA SER A 266 27.22 7.84 1.72
C SER A 266 27.57 9.15 1.01
N GLY A 267 26.90 9.46 -0.10
CA GLY A 267 27.09 10.72 -0.82
C GLY A 267 26.38 11.91 -0.16
N ASN A 268 26.59 13.10 -0.73
CA ASN A 268 26.12 14.36 -0.14
C ASN A 268 24.72 14.79 -0.62
N LYS A 269 24.37 14.54 -1.88
CA LYS A 269 23.13 15.06 -2.48
C LYS A 269 22.36 14.02 -3.25
N LEU A 270 21.04 14.02 -3.05
CA LEU A 270 20.07 13.26 -3.81
C LEU A 270 19.04 14.20 -4.42
N TYR A 271 18.53 13.83 -5.59
CA TYR A 271 17.60 14.64 -6.36
C TYR A 271 16.34 13.86 -6.70
N ARG A 272 15.20 14.54 -6.71
CA ARG A 272 13.94 13.98 -7.17
C ARG A 272 13.17 15.02 -7.94
N GLY A 273 12.78 14.72 -9.17
CA GLY A 273 11.87 15.57 -9.92
C GLY A 273 10.47 14.98 -9.93
N VAL A 274 9.47 15.83 -9.81
CA VAL A 274 8.06 15.43 -9.83
C VAL A 274 7.27 16.49 -10.58
N PHE A 275 6.37 16.05 -11.47
CA PHE A 275 5.37 16.92 -12.07
C PHE A 275 4.02 16.74 -11.34
N MET A 276 3.65 17.72 -10.51
CA MET A 276 2.49 17.62 -9.61
C MET A 276 1.70 18.92 -9.51
N LYS A 277 0.60 18.90 -8.75
CA LYS A 277 -0.28 20.07 -8.66
C LYS A 277 0.45 21.20 -7.96
N GLU A 278 0.26 22.39 -8.49
CA GLU A 278 0.85 23.59 -7.95
C GLU A 278 0.27 23.95 -6.58
N THR A 279 -0.97 23.56 -6.32
CA THR A 279 -1.62 23.67 -5.00
C THR A 279 -0.89 22.88 -3.92
N ASP A 280 -0.15 21.83 -4.30
CA ASP A 280 0.58 21.00 -3.34
C ASP A 280 1.77 21.76 -2.74
N LEU A 281 2.22 22.87 -3.37
CA LEU A 281 3.23 23.78 -2.82
C LEU A 281 2.85 24.33 -1.44
N ALA A 282 1.55 24.50 -1.16
CA ALA A 282 1.07 25.00 0.13
C ALA A 282 1.45 24.08 1.31
N HIS A 283 1.76 22.81 1.04
CA HIS A 283 2.22 21.84 2.04
C HIS A 283 3.73 21.90 2.28
N TYR A 284 4.47 22.80 1.63
CA TYR A 284 5.88 23.00 1.87
C TYR A 284 6.12 24.39 2.44
N THR A 285 6.76 24.45 3.61
CA THR A 285 7.07 25.71 4.27
C THR A 285 8.50 25.66 4.78
N ALA A 286 9.29 26.69 4.48
CA ALA A 286 10.65 26.80 4.99
C ALA A 286 10.67 26.74 6.52
N ASN A 287 11.74 26.15 7.07
CA ASN A 287 11.93 25.89 8.50
C ASN A 287 10.94 24.88 9.13
N LYS A 288 10.20 24.12 8.32
CA LYS A 288 9.43 22.96 8.79
C LYS A 288 10.16 21.67 8.51
N HIS A 289 9.89 20.67 9.34
CA HIS A 289 10.42 19.34 9.16
C HIS A 289 9.43 18.51 8.38
N ILE A 290 9.96 17.63 7.53
CA ILE A 290 9.21 16.57 6.90
C ILE A 290 9.75 15.24 7.39
N ILE A 291 8.89 14.24 7.41
CA ILE A 291 9.27 12.86 7.58
C ILE A 291 8.89 12.07 6.33
N VAL A 292 9.81 11.24 5.86
CA VAL A 292 9.56 10.30 4.79
C VAL A 292 8.75 9.12 5.35
N THR A 293 7.66 8.77 4.69
CA THR A 293 6.69 7.76 5.16
C THR A 293 6.74 6.47 4.35
N THR A 294 7.50 6.45 3.27
CA THR A 294 7.65 5.31 2.34
C THR A 294 9.11 5.20 1.84
N PHE A 295 9.42 4.23 0.98
CA PHE A 295 10.61 4.32 0.16
C PHE A 295 10.42 5.42 -0.85
N LEU A 296 11.28 6.43 -0.78
CA LEU A 296 11.22 7.59 -1.64
C LEU A 296 12.29 7.45 -2.73
N PRO A 297 11.89 7.13 -3.98
CA PRO A 297 12.80 7.15 -5.13
C PRO A 297 13.51 8.49 -5.30
N THR A 298 14.82 8.45 -5.42
CA THR A 298 15.69 9.59 -5.72
C THR A 298 16.83 9.14 -6.63
N SER A 299 17.54 10.10 -7.21
CA SER A 299 18.72 9.85 -8.03
C SER A 299 19.92 10.63 -7.52
N LYS A 300 21.12 10.07 -7.72
CA LYS A 300 22.38 10.82 -7.56
C LYS A 300 22.59 11.84 -8.69
N ASP A 301 21.89 11.70 -9.82
CA ASP A 301 22.00 12.55 -10.99
C ASP A 301 20.82 13.53 -11.08
N ILE A 302 21.12 14.81 -10.98
CA ILE A 302 20.13 15.89 -11.10
C ILE A 302 19.47 15.93 -12.48
N THR A 303 20.17 15.49 -13.52
CA THR A 303 19.67 15.46 -14.91
C THR A 303 18.56 14.43 -15.04
N VAL A 304 18.78 13.24 -14.47
CA VAL A 304 17.76 12.18 -14.37
C VAL A 304 16.55 12.70 -13.61
N ALA A 305 16.76 13.30 -12.42
CA ALA A 305 15.66 13.88 -11.65
C ALA A 305 14.85 14.92 -12.44
N ARG A 306 15.51 15.81 -13.19
CA ARG A 306 14.81 16.84 -14.00
C ARG A 306 13.91 16.25 -15.08
N GLN A 307 14.29 15.13 -15.70
CA GLN A 307 13.44 14.44 -16.67
C GLN A 307 12.10 14.01 -16.04
N PHE A 308 12.10 13.58 -14.78
CA PHE A 308 10.87 13.23 -14.04
C PHE A 308 10.03 14.44 -13.60
N SER A 309 10.62 15.64 -13.57
CA SER A 309 9.89 16.88 -13.28
C SER A 309 9.14 17.44 -14.49
N GLY A 310 9.32 16.85 -15.68
CA GLY A 310 8.76 17.36 -16.94
C GLY A 310 9.46 18.63 -17.44
N TYR A 311 10.61 18.99 -16.87
CA TYR A 311 11.40 20.17 -17.25
C TYR A 311 12.57 19.81 -18.15
N ASN A 312 12.61 20.46 -19.30
CA ASN A 312 13.67 20.32 -20.29
C ASN A 312 14.72 21.41 -20.10
N VAL A 313 15.94 20.99 -19.76
CA VAL A 313 17.05 21.90 -19.45
C VAL A 313 17.50 22.70 -20.67
N ASP A 314 17.59 22.04 -21.83
CA ASP A 314 18.14 22.65 -23.05
C ASP A 314 17.21 23.72 -23.63
N SER A 315 15.91 23.45 -23.61
CA SER A 315 14.90 24.39 -24.12
C SER A 315 14.33 25.34 -23.07
N GLN A 316 14.69 25.16 -21.79
CA GLN A 316 14.15 25.89 -20.63
C GLN A 316 12.61 25.91 -20.58
N ARG A 317 11.99 24.81 -20.98
CA ARG A 317 10.53 24.65 -21.10
C ARG A 317 10.05 23.39 -20.43
N LEU A 318 8.73 23.31 -20.19
CA LEU A 318 8.10 22.06 -19.81
C LEU A 318 7.84 21.22 -21.07
N ASP A 319 8.24 19.96 -21.04
CA ASP A 319 7.94 19.01 -22.12
C ASP A 319 6.44 18.73 -22.22
N GLN A 320 5.72 18.85 -21.10
CA GLN A 320 4.26 18.73 -21.01
C GLN A 320 3.70 19.84 -20.12
N TYR A 321 2.87 20.71 -20.69
CA TYR A 321 2.10 21.70 -19.93
C TYR A 321 0.74 21.11 -19.54
N GLU A 322 0.41 21.18 -18.27
CA GLU A 322 -0.92 20.87 -17.75
C GLU A 322 -1.33 21.98 -16.79
N GLU A 323 -2.50 22.57 -17.02
CA GLU A 323 -2.99 23.69 -16.22
C GLU A 323 -3.11 23.30 -14.74
N GLY A 324 -2.58 24.14 -13.86
CA GLY A 324 -2.57 23.88 -12.41
C GLY A 324 -1.49 22.90 -11.93
N LYS A 325 -0.58 22.44 -12.81
CA LYS A 325 0.61 21.66 -12.44
C LYS A 325 1.90 22.44 -12.64
N ALA A 326 2.90 22.08 -11.85
CA ALA A 326 4.23 22.66 -11.90
C ALA A 326 5.31 21.57 -11.84
N SER A 327 6.50 21.92 -12.33
CA SER A 327 7.70 21.10 -12.22
C SER A 327 8.34 21.32 -10.86
N PHE A 328 8.44 20.28 -10.04
CA PHE A 328 9.14 20.32 -8.76
C PHE A 328 10.47 19.60 -8.84
N LEU A 329 11.51 20.20 -8.28
CA LEU A 329 12.82 19.59 -8.08
C LEU A 329 13.18 19.65 -6.59
N PHE A 330 13.28 18.48 -5.97
CA PHE A 330 13.71 18.34 -4.59
C PHE A 330 15.20 18.01 -4.56
N THR A 331 15.95 18.74 -3.71
CA THR A 331 17.35 18.46 -3.43
C THR A 331 17.49 18.09 -1.95
N TYR A 332 17.85 16.84 -1.68
CA TYR A 332 18.09 16.33 -0.34
C TYR A 332 19.58 16.34 -0.05
N THR A 333 19.99 17.14 0.93
CA THR A 333 21.35 17.14 1.46
C THR A 333 21.44 16.09 2.57
N MET A 334 22.20 15.04 2.29
CA MET A 334 22.37 13.89 3.16
C MET A 334 23.54 14.12 4.12
N LYS A 335 23.34 13.78 5.39
CA LYS A 335 24.36 13.86 6.43
C LYS A 335 24.82 12.46 6.80
N ASN A 336 26.04 12.38 7.33
CA ASN A 336 26.49 11.14 7.91
C ASN A 336 25.64 10.81 9.14
N CYS A 337 24.95 9.67 9.10
CA CYS A 337 24.06 9.23 10.16
C CYS A 337 24.44 7.82 10.57
N ILE A 338 24.39 7.54 11.87
CA ILE A 338 24.61 6.19 12.42
C ILE A 338 23.56 5.22 11.88
N CYS A 339 22.34 5.71 11.63
CA CYS A 339 21.26 4.92 11.07
C CYS A 339 21.30 4.97 9.54
N ARG A 340 21.10 3.82 8.90
CA ARG A 340 20.83 3.75 7.46
C ARG A 340 19.52 4.47 7.17
N THR A 341 19.61 5.56 6.42
CA THR A 341 18.47 6.41 6.02
C THR A 341 18.27 6.44 4.51
N ALA A 342 19.25 5.97 3.74
CA ALA A 342 19.14 5.78 2.31
C ALA A 342 19.95 4.55 1.86
N ILE A 343 19.47 3.86 0.83
CA ILE A 343 20.15 2.74 0.21
C ILE A 343 20.44 3.02 -1.26
N GLU A 344 21.66 2.70 -1.67
CA GLU A 344 22.06 2.71 -3.06
C GLU A 344 21.69 1.38 -3.71
N LEU A 345 20.99 1.45 -4.85
CA LEU A 345 20.52 0.25 -5.53
C LEU A 345 21.55 -0.28 -6.53
N GLY A 346 22.21 0.60 -7.30
CA GLY A 346 23.14 0.18 -8.36
C GLY A 346 22.47 -0.82 -9.31
N GLU A 347 23.12 -1.98 -9.53
CA GLU A 347 22.60 -3.09 -10.36
C GLU A 347 21.32 -3.75 -9.82
N LEU A 348 20.92 -3.46 -8.58
CA LEU A 348 19.67 -3.95 -8.02
C LEU A 348 18.44 -3.24 -8.60
N SER A 349 18.61 -1.98 -9.03
CA SER A 349 17.54 -1.24 -9.70
C SER A 349 17.23 -1.91 -11.04
N ALA A 350 15.96 -1.96 -11.41
CA ALA A 350 15.54 -2.32 -12.76
C ALA A 350 16.04 -1.31 -13.81
N ARG A 351 16.55 -0.15 -13.38
CA ARG A 351 17.07 0.93 -14.21
C ARG A 351 18.41 1.46 -13.67
N PRO A 352 19.51 0.71 -13.76
CA PRO A 352 20.79 1.09 -13.15
C PRO A 352 21.34 2.45 -13.61
N HIS A 353 21.04 2.85 -14.84
CA HIS A 353 21.43 4.14 -15.43
C HIS A 353 20.77 5.35 -14.75
N GLU A 354 19.65 5.16 -14.05
CA GLU A 354 18.98 6.23 -13.30
C GLU A 354 19.71 6.57 -11.99
N ASN A 355 20.79 5.85 -11.64
CA ASN A 355 21.59 6.09 -10.43
C ASN A 355 20.73 6.15 -9.16
N GLU A 356 19.79 5.21 -9.08
CA GLU A 356 18.70 5.23 -8.10
C GLU A 356 19.19 4.97 -6.67
N VAL A 357 18.66 5.78 -5.76
CA VAL A 357 18.83 5.68 -4.32
C VAL A 357 17.46 5.79 -3.68
N LEU A 358 17.13 4.88 -2.78
CA LEU A 358 15.88 4.95 -2.02
C LEU A 358 16.15 5.58 -0.66
N ILE A 359 15.56 6.75 -0.41
CA ILE A 359 15.48 7.28 0.95
C ILE A 359 14.42 6.46 1.71
N LEU A 360 14.77 6.01 2.91
CA LEU A 360 13.99 5.07 3.69
C LEU A 360 12.94 5.78 4.56
N PRO A 361 11.82 5.10 4.90
CA PRO A 361 10.84 5.60 5.84
C PRO A 361 11.48 6.01 7.17
N TYR A 362 10.85 6.96 7.85
CA TYR A 362 11.34 7.55 9.10
C TYR A 362 12.67 8.30 8.96
N SER A 363 13.05 8.68 7.74
CA SER A 363 14.07 9.71 7.50
C SER A 363 13.43 11.09 7.62
N THR A 364 14.09 12.02 8.29
CA THR A 364 13.57 13.38 8.52
C THR A 364 14.45 14.43 7.85
N PHE A 365 13.81 15.48 7.35
CA PHE A 365 14.49 16.58 6.67
C PHE A 365 13.89 17.92 7.05
N LEU A 366 14.74 18.93 7.20
CA LEU A 366 14.36 20.33 7.34
C LEU A 366 14.25 20.96 5.95
N ILE A 367 13.13 21.62 5.65
CA ILE A 367 13.01 22.43 4.43
C ILE A 367 13.80 23.72 4.64
N THR A 368 14.94 23.86 3.98
CA THR A 368 15.84 25.01 4.16
C THR A 368 15.51 26.16 3.22
N ASN A 369 15.08 25.86 2.00
CA ASN A 369 14.77 26.87 1.00
C ASN A 369 13.69 26.39 0.01
N ILE A 370 12.89 27.33 -0.47
CA ILE A 370 11.89 27.11 -1.53
C ILE A 370 12.03 28.25 -2.54
N THR A 371 12.41 27.91 -3.77
CA THR A 371 12.60 28.89 -4.85
C THR A 371 11.61 28.62 -5.99
N THR A 372 10.91 29.66 -6.45
CA THR A 372 9.97 29.55 -7.57
C THR A 372 10.49 30.32 -8.77
N TYR A 373 10.53 29.67 -9.93
CA TYR A 373 10.92 30.23 -11.21
C TYR A 373 9.74 30.21 -12.17
N GLN A 374 9.51 31.34 -12.84
CA GLN A 374 8.53 31.42 -13.91
C GLN A 374 9.15 30.92 -15.21
N LEU A 375 8.47 30.02 -15.92
CA LEU A 375 8.88 29.51 -17.23
C LEU A 375 8.06 30.15 -18.36
N ILE A 376 8.69 30.30 -19.53
CA ILE A 376 8.09 30.87 -20.73
C ILE A 376 7.71 29.71 -21.69
N PRO A 377 6.51 29.68 -22.32
CA PRO A 377 5.46 30.71 -22.30
C PRO A 377 4.49 30.62 -21.12
N LEU A 378 4.25 29.42 -20.56
CA LEU A 378 3.36 29.17 -19.42
C LEU A 378 3.91 27.98 -18.62
N GLY A 379 4.21 28.19 -17.34
CA GLY A 379 4.65 27.13 -16.43
C GLY A 379 5.44 27.66 -15.24
N ARG A 380 5.54 26.84 -14.18
CA ARG A 380 6.39 27.13 -13.02
C ARG A 380 7.34 25.98 -12.77
N ARG A 381 8.56 26.35 -12.36
CA ARG A 381 9.54 25.42 -11.79
C ARG A 381 9.75 25.80 -10.34
N ILE A 382 9.60 24.84 -9.45
CA ILE A 382 9.75 25.02 -8.01
C ILE A 382 10.92 24.13 -7.57
N GLU A 383 11.90 24.74 -6.91
CA GLU A 383 13.03 24.04 -6.33
C GLU A 383 12.89 24.06 -4.80
N ILE A 384 12.95 22.89 -4.18
CA ILE A 384 12.83 22.72 -2.72
C ILE A 384 14.12 22.07 -2.23
N GLU A 385 14.82 22.78 -1.35
CA GLU A 385 16.04 22.30 -0.72
C GLU A 385 15.71 21.76 0.67
N LEU A 386 16.22 20.56 0.96
CA LEU A 386 15.99 19.85 2.19
C LEU A 386 17.32 19.39 2.78
N GLU A 387 17.47 19.52 4.08
CA GLU A 387 18.66 19.09 4.80
C GLU A 387 18.30 18.00 5.79
N GLN A 388 19.02 16.88 5.75
CA GLN A 388 18.75 15.76 6.63
C GLN A 388 18.90 16.16 8.10
N CYS A 389 17.92 15.76 8.89
CA CYS A 389 17.99 15.82 10.33
C CYS A 389 18.68 14.56 10.83
N VAL A 390 19.75 14.74 11.58
CA VAL A 390 20.46 13.63 12.21
C VAL A 390 20.05 13.57 13.67
N ASP A 391 19.86 12.35 14.17
CA ASP A 391 19.81 12.13 15.60
C ASP A 391 21.15 12.66 16.15
N GLN A 392 21.13 13.71 16.97
CA GLN A 392 22.30 13.98 17.80
C GLN A 392 22.49 12.72 18.63
N GLU A 393 23.72 12.18 18.64
CA GLU A 393 24.08 11.03 19.46
C GLU A 393 23.50 11.22 20.86
N LEU A 394 22.44 10.48 21.20
CA LEU A 394 22.12 10.26 22.59
C LEU A 394 23.26 9.37 23.11
N PRO A 395 24.09 9.87 24.05
CA PRO A 395 25.24 9.13 24.57
C PRO A 395 24.85 7.77 25.18
#